data_AF-A0A6E8W2C6-F1
#
_entry.id   AF-A0A6E8W2C6-F1
#
_cell.length_a   1.000
_cell.length_b   1.000
_cell.length_c   1.000
_cell.angle_alpha   90.00
_cell.angle_beta   90.00
_cell.angle_gamma   90.00
#
_symmetry.space_group_name_H-M   'P 1'
#
loop_
_entity.id
_entity.type
_entity.pdbx_description
1 polymer ?
#
loop_
_entity_poly.entity_id
_entity_poly.type
_entity_poly.pdbx_seq_one_letter_code
_entity_poly.pdbx_strand_id
1 'polypeptide(L)'
;MRLSYGPKEKKMFHPNVKRYIEAIKLYNESIAFSEKGSTERALAYANRSNICLKMQRFEECLENIRLARESNYSGEKLNQREKDAKNALAKARNKNASSSKVSPDVVEEPELSYPSKENAPQIANCLELRKNEEYGRHVVTTRKLKVGDVVMIERPFVTVLKDSFRYVRCDFCHEERPFTLIPCEGCTMAMYCSEECLSKAYNNYHRYECGLLRDLWEVFETVPLIAIRMIAIAIATFDNNPEALKDHLDALDESNVNGFTMDWNKATQQDIFNTVHVLTTNQERRHSMFVAMFIFNATILHTLVLERTELGPVCEANPATNKFLQDLILRYMQIVNCNRKL
;
A
#
# COMPACT_ATOMS: atom_id res chain seq x y z
N MET A 1 16.24 13.17 -3.09
CA MET A 1 15.11 13.70 -3.88
C MET A 1 14.96 15.17 -3.51
N ARG A 2 15.33 16.08 -4.43
CA ARG A 2 15.18 17.53 -4.21
C ARG A 2 13.72 17.86 -4.43
N LEU A 3 13.04 18.17 -3.35
CA LEU A 3 11.67 18.65 -3.40
C LEU A 3 11.73 20.16 -3.62
N SER A 4 11.15 20.63 -4.72
CA SER A 4 11.02 22.06 -5.02
C SER A 4 9.93 22.64 -4.13
N TYR A 5 10.29 23.61 -3.28
CA TYR A 5 9.43 24.06 -2.19
C TYR A 5 9.33 25.59 -2.13
N GLY A 6 8.10 26.07 -1.98
CA GLY A 6 7.73 27.47 -2.01
C GLY A 6 8.01 28.23 -0.71
N PRO A 7 7.76 29.55 -0.68
CA PRO A 7 8.19 30.43 0.42
C PRO A 7 7.61 30.11 1.81
N LYS A 8 6.47 29.39 1.89
CA LYS A 8 5.84 28.99 3.17
C LYS A 8 6.52 27.78 3.83
N GLU A 9 7.24 26.95 3.07
CA GLU A 9 7.88 25.72 3.57
C GLU A 9 9.22 25.98 4.27
N LYS A 10 9.77 27.19 4.16
CA LYS A 10 10.96 27.60 4.94
C LYS A 10 10.73 27.55 6.46
N LYS A 11 9.48 27.58 6.94
CA LYS A 11 9.15 27.38 8.37
C LYS A 11 9.25 25.91 8.82
N MET A 12 9.23 24.94 7.92
CA MET A 12 9.39 23.51 8.25
C MET A 12 10.85 23.10 8.51
N PHE A 13 11.83 23.95 8.18
CA PHE A 13 13.25 23.70 8.43
C PHE A 13 13.74 24.24 9.78
N HIS A 14 12.84 24.71 10.65
CA HIS A 14 13.21 25.04 12.02
C HIS A 14 13.62 23.74 12.76
N PRO A 15 14.78 23.69 13.46
CA PRO A 15 15.26 22.45 14.12
C PRO A 15 14.21 21.78 15.02
N ASN A 16 13.37 22.57 15.68
CA ASN A 16 12.27 22.05 16.50
C ASN A 16 11.21 21.29 15.68
N VAL A 17 10.89 21.71 14.45
CA VAL A 17 9.91 21.03 13.59
C VAL A 17 10.44 19.66 13.16
N LYS A 18 11.71 19.59 12.75
CA LYS A 18 12.35 18.31 12.43
C LYS A 18 12.29 17.33 13.62
N ARG A 19 12.65 17.80 14.82
CA ARG A 19 12.59 17.01 16.05
C ARG A 19 11.16 16.57 16.39
N TYR A 20 10.15 17.38 16.09
CA TYR A 20 8.76 17.00 16.28
C TYR A 20 8.31 15.89 15.33
N ILE A 21 8.69 15.94 14.06
CA ILE A 21 8.37 14.87 13.10
C ILE A 21 9.04 13.55 13.51
N GLU A 22 10.31 13.59 13.92
CA GLU A 22 11.02 12.42 14.45
C GLU A 22 10.34 11.87 15.70
N ALA A 23 9.93 12.73 16.63
CA ALA A 23 9.20 12.31 17.84
C ALA A 23 7.83 11.69 17.52
N ILE A 24 7.09 12.21 16.52
CA ILE A 24 5.83 11.62 16.08
C ILE A 24 6.06 10.21 15.54
N LYS A 25 7.10 9.99 14.73
CA LYS A 25 7.45 8.66 14.22
C LYS A 25 7.70 7.67 15.37
N LEU A 26 8.47 8.07 16.38
CA LEU A 26 8.74 7.25 17.57
C LEU A 26 7.47 6.97 18.40
N TYR A 27 6.57 7.95 18.54
CA TYR A 27 5.30 7.71 19.23
C TYR A 27 4.39 6.77 18.44
N ASN A 28 4.38 6.83 17.11
CA ASN A 28 3.64 5.90 16.28
C ASN A 28 4.16 4.47 16.39
N GLU A 29 5.48 4.32 16.41
CA GLU A 29 6.13 3.05 16.69
C GLU A 29 5.73 2.55 18.09
N SER A 30 5.85 3.37 19.13
CA SER A 30 5.38 3.01 20.49
C SER A 30 3.91 2.60 20.52
N ILE A 31 3.04 3.26 19.77
CA ILE A 31 1.62 2.93 19.67
C ILE A 31 1.43 1.56 19.00
N ALA A 32 2.14 1.30 17.91
CA ALA A 32 2.08 0.02 17.21
C ALA A 32 2.53 -1.16 18.10
N PHE A 33 3.47 -0.94 19.02
CA PHE A 33 3.98 -1.97 19.94
C PHE A 33 3.23 -2.09 21.27
N SER A 34 2.40 -1.10 21.63
CA SER A 34 1.57 -1.15 22.85
C SER A 34 0.34 -2.08 22.71
N GLU A 35 -0.36 -2.37 23.80
CA GLU A 35 -1.65 -3.09 23.77
C GLU A 35 -2.85 -2.12 23.75
N LYS A 36 -4.01 -2.59 23.28
CA LYS A 36 -5.23 -1.78 23.24
C LYS A 36 -5.72 -1.43 24.63
N GLY A 37 -5.84 -0.12 24.88
CA GLY A 37 -6.25 0.40 26.18
C GLY A 37 -5.13 0.46 27.22
N SER A 38 -3.88 0.13 26.86
CA SER A 38 -2.74 0.17 27.79
C SER A 38 -2.34 1.60 28.17
N THR A 39 -1.70 1.74 29.32
CA THR A 39 -1.17 3.03 29.81
C THR A 39 -0.16 3.63 28.83
N GLU A 40 0.71 2.79 28.24
CA GLU A 40 1.74 3.18 27.28
C GLU A 40 1.11 3.76 26.01
N ARG A 41 0.06 3.10 25.48
CA ARG A 41 -0.72 3.58 24.34
C ARG A 41 -1.34 4.95 24.62
N ALA A 42 -1.95 5.07 25.79
CA ALA A 42 -2.60 6.28 26.25
C ALA A 42 -1.61 7.45 26.39
N LEU A 43 -0.45 7.20 26.99
CA LEU A 43 0.65 8.18 27.11
C LEU A 43 1.19 8.59 25.75
N ALA A 44 1.35 7.66 24.80
CA ALA A 44 1.85 7.97 23.47
C ALA A 44 0.88 8.88 22.70
N TYR A 45 -0.43 8.62 22.72
CA TYR A 45 -1.44 9.54 22.16
C TYR A 45 -1.47 10.91 22.87
N ALA A 46 -1.35 10.91 24.20
CA ALA A 46 -1.25 12.15 24.97
C ALA A 46 0.00 12.95 24.62
N ASN A 47 1.12 12.31 24.30
CA ASN A 47 2.33 13.00 23.86
C ASN A 47 2.23 13.49 22.41
N ARG A 48 1.63 12.70 21.50
CA ARG A 48 1.33 13.14 20.12
C ARG A 48 0.47 14.39 20.10
N SER A 49 -0.59 14.47 20.92
CA SER A 49 -1.43 15.68 20.98
C SER A 49 -0.66 16.91 21.45
N ASN A 50 0.31 16.76 22.37
CA ASN A 50 1.18 17.87 22.78
C ASN A 50 2.00 18.42 21.62
N ILE A 51 2.56 17.53 20.80
CA ILE A 51 3.31 17.92 19.59
C ILE A 51 2.37 18.59 18.58
N CYS A 52 1.19 18.03 18.34
CA CYS A 52 0.19 18.61 17.45
C CYS A 52 -0.16 20.05 17.85
N LEU A 53 -0.38 20.30 19.14
CA LEU A 53 -0.62 21.66 19.66
C LEU A 53 0.55 22.60 19.37
N LYS A 54 1.79 22.16 19.65
CA LYS A 54 3.01 22.96 19.38
C LYS A 54 3.22 23.25 17.90
N MET A 55 2.74 22.38 17.02
CA MET A 55 2.78 22.53 15.57
C MET A 55 1.55 23.23 14.99
N GLN A 56 0.62 23.70 15.84
CA GLN A 56 -0.65 24.34 15.42
C GLN A 56 -1.54 23.43 14.55
N ARG A 57 -1.41 22.11 14.70
CA ARG A 57 -2.25 21.09 14.06
C ARG A 57 -3.40 20.74 15.01
N PHE A 58 -4.36 21.66 15.12
CA PHE A 58 -5.34 21.64 16.20
C PHE A 58 -6.39 20.53 16.03
N GLU A 59 -6.81 20.23 14.80
CA GLU A 59 -7.71 19.12 14.50
C GLU A 59 -7.09 17.79 14.92
N GLU A 60 -5.84 17.53 14.53
CA GLU A 60 -5.14 16.30 14.90
C GLU A 60 -4.80 16.28 16.39
N CYS A 61 -4.58 17.45 17.02
CA CYS A 61 -4.45 17.54 18.47
C CYS A 61 -5.70 17.00 19.17
N LEU A 62 -6.90 17.40 18.72
CA LEU A 62 -8.16 16.94 19.30
C LEU A 62 -8.37 15.44 19.07
N GLU A 63 -8.02 14.94 17.89
CA GLU A 63 -8.13 13.52 17.57
C GLU A 63 -7.22 12.66 18.47
N ASN A 64 -5.97 13.08 18.70
CA ASN A 64 -5.08 12.38 19.62
C ASN A 64 -5.56 12.45 21.08
N ILE A 65 -6.27 13.52 21.48
CA ILE A 65 -6.89 13.60 22.81
C ILE A 65 -8.04 12.60 22.93
N ARG A 66 -8.87 12.44 21.88
CA ARG A 66 -9.92 11.41 21.82
C ARG A 66 -9.32 10.01 21.99
N LEU A 67 -8.32 9.67 21.18
CA LEU A 67 -7.64 8.37 21.22
C LEU A 67 -6.96 8.10 22.58
N ALA A 68 -6.37 9.12 23.21
CA ALA A 68 -5.80 9.00 24.55
C ALA A 68 -6.88 8.65 25.60
N ARG A 69 -8.06 9.30 25.53
CA ARG A 69 -9.19 9.03 26.44
C ARG A 69 -9.79 7.65 26.24
N GLU A 70 -9.91 7.20 24.99
CA GLU A 70 -10.33 5.84 24.66
C GLU A 70 -9.34 4.79 25.17
N SER A 71 -8.08 5.19 25.38
CA SER A 71 -7.06 4.39 26.03
C SER A 71 -6.98 4.64 27.55
N ASN A 72 -8.07 5.10 28.18
CA ASN A 72 -8.19 5.36 29.61
C ASN A 72 -7.27 6.47 30.18
N TYR A 73 -6.76 7.38 29.36
CA TYR A 73 -5.98 8.53 29.85
C TYR A 73 -6.86 9.74 30.15
N SER A 74 -6.76 10.25 31.38
CA SER A 74 -7.35 11.51 31.80
C SER A 74 -6.37 12.34 32.61
N GLY A 75 -6.55 13.66 32.62
CA GLY A 75 -5.71 14.55 33.41
C GLY A 75 -5.92 16.02 33.05
N GLU A 76 -5.64 16.91 34.01
CA GLU A 76 -5.82 18.35 33.84
C GLU A 76 -5.03 18.90 32.65
N LYS A 77 -3.80 18.41 32.44
CA LYS A 77 -2.96 18.79 31.30
C LYS A 77 -3.62 18.48 29.95
N LEU A 78 -4.31 17.34 29.84
CA LEU A 78 -5.02 16.95 28.63
C LEU A 78 -6.25 17.83 28.41
N ASN A 79 -7.00 18.11 29.47
CA ASN A 79 -8.18 18.97 29.44
C ASN A 79 -7.82 20.42 29.07
N GLN A 80 -6.71 20.94 29.60
CA GLN A 80 -6.22 22.27 29.23
C GLN A 80 -5.82 22.31 27.76
N ARG A 81 -5.09 21.30 27.27
CA ARG A 81 -4.71 21.19 25.86
C ARG A 81 -5.91 21.17 24.92
N GLU A 82 -6.97 20.45 25.31
CA GLU A 82 -8.22 20.41 24.54
C GLU A 82 -8.88 21.80 24.44
N LYS A 83 -8.97 22.52 25.56
CA LYS A 83 -9.48 23.90 25.60
C LYS A 83 -8.65 24.81 24.70
N ASP A 84 -7.33 24.72 24.77
CA ASP A 84 -6.42 25.54 23.97
C ASP A 84 -6.60 25.28 22.46
N ALA A 85 -6.68 24.01 22.05
CA ALA A 85 -6.91 23.62 20.66
C ALA A 85 -8.28 24.10 20.14
N LYS A 86 -9.36 23.90 20.91
CA LYS A 86 -10.71 24.38 20.55
C LYS A 86 -10.76 25.91 20.42
N ASN A 87 -10.15 26.63 21.35
CA ASN A 87 -10.07 28.09 21.32
C ASN A 87 -9.29 28.59 20.10
N ALA A 88 -8.19 27.92 19.74
CA ALA A 88 -7.41 28.28 18.55
C ALA A 88 -8.21 28.07 17.26
N LEU A 89 -8.95 26.95 17.14
CA LEU A 89 -9.82 26.67 16.00
C LEU A 89 -10.96 27.69 15.87
N ALA A 90 -11.60 28.06 16.98
CA ALA A 90 -12.63 29.08 16.99
C ALA A 90 -12.08 30.44 16.51
N LYS A 91 -10.89 30.82 17.00
CA LYS A 91 -10.21 32.06 16.55
C LYS A 91 -9.85 32.01 15.06
N ALA A 92 -9.41 30.88 14.52
CA ALA A 92 -9.08 30.71 13.11
C ALA A 92 -10.33 30.80 12.21
N ARG A 93 -11.45 30.17 12.61
CA ARG A 93 -12.74 30.26 11.92
C ARG A 93 -13.24 31.70 11.84
N ASN A 94 -13.12 32.46 12.92
CA ASN A 94 -13.52 33.88 12.95
C ASN A 94 -12.63 34.78 12.08
N LYS A 95 -11.36 34.42 11.84
CA LYS A 95 -10.46 35.16 10.93
C LYS A 95 -10.70 34.82 9.45
N ASN A 96 -11.02 33.56 9.15
CA ASN A 96 -11.24 33.08 7.78
C ASN A 96 -12.57 33.53 7.16
N ALA A 97 -13.42 34.24 7.90
CA ALA A 97 -14.59 34.93 7.37
C ALA A 97 -14.24 36.14 6.46
N SER A 98 -12.96 36.49 6.29
CA SER A 98 -12.54 37.70 5.54
C SER A 98 -11.41 37.54 4.50
N SER A 99 -10.85 36.35 4.25
CA SER A 99 -9.99 36.17 3.05
C SER A 99 -9.74 34.72 2.62
N SER A 100 -10.10 34.47 1.35
CA SER A 100 -9.46 33.62 0.32
C SER A 100 -9.12 32.15 0.60
N LYS A 101 -9.77 31.33 -0.22
CA LYS A 101 -9.45 29.94 -0.59
C LYS A 101 -7.94 29.73 -0.77
N VAL A 102 -7.39 28.80 0.01
CA VAL A 102 -6.10 28.17 -0.32
C VAL A 102 -6.40 27.20 -1.46
N SER A 103 -5.89 27.47 -2.66
CA SER A 103 -5.85 26.49 -3.72
C SER A 103 -4.92 25.35 -3.29
N PRO A 104 -5.37 24.09 -3.28
CA PRO A 104 -4.45 22.97 -3.12
C PRO A 104 -3.42 23.04 -4.26
N ASP A 105 -2.16 22.67 -3.98
CA ASP A 105 -1.18 22.39 -5.03
C ASP A 105 -1.77 21.30 -5.92
N VAL A 106 -2.26 21.68 -7.10
CA VAL A 106 -2.74 20.73 -8.09
C VAL A 106 -1.50 20.09 -8.67
N VAL A 107 -1.19 18.88 -8.23
CA VAL A 107 -0.26 18.02 -8.96
C VAL A 107 -0.98 17.69 -10.27
N GLU A 108 -0.53 18.29 -11.37
CA GLU A 108 -1.03 17.95 -12.71
C GLU A 108 -0.78 16.45 -12.93
N GLU A 109 -1.85 15.67 -13.11
CA GLU A 109 -1.72 14.28 -13.50
C GLU A 109 -1.08 14.24 -14.90
N PRO A 110 -0.14 13.31 -15.15
CA PRO A 110 0.48 13.20 -16.46
C PRO A 110 -0.59 12.85 -17.51
N GLU A 111 -0.51 13.49 -18.67
CA GLU A 111 -1.37 13.20 -19.83
C GLU A 111 -0.58 12.48 -20.92
N LEU A 112 -1.26 11.66 -21.73
CA LEU A 112 -0.63 11.02 -22.88
C LEU A 112 -0.25 12.08 -23.92
N SER A 113 0.96 11.98 -24.45
CA SER A 113 1.45 12.89 -25.51
C SER A 113 0.84 12.60 -26.89
N TYR A 114 0.11 11.51 -27.02
CA TYR A 114 -0.54 11.04 -28.25
C TYR A 114 -1.95 10.55 -27.95
N PRO A 115 -2.85 10.50 -28.96
CA PRO A 115 -4.19 9.96 -28.76
C PRO A 115 -4.14 8.55 -28.16
N SER A 116 -5.05 8.28 -27.24
CA SER A 116 -5.17 6.97 -26.62
C SER A 116 -5.73 5.92 -27.58
N LYS A 117 -5.55 4.64 -27.23
CA LYS A 117 -6.33 3.57 -27.84
C LYS A 117 -7.78 3.67 -27.39
N GLU A 118 -8.71 3.34 -28.30
CA GLU A 118 -10.15 3.36 -28.02
C GLU A 118 -10.53 2.48 -26.81
N ASN A 119 -9.94 1.29 -26.73
CA ASN A 119 -10.17 0.30 -25.69
C ASN A 119 -9.22 0.40 -24.49
N ALA A 120 -8.22 1.30 -24.53
CA ALA A 120 -7.21 1.46 -23.48
C ALA A 120 -6.82 2.94 -23.34
N PRO A 121 -7.61 3.76 -22.62
CA PRO A 121 -7.41 5.20 -22.52
C PRO A 121 -6.05 5.60 -21.93
N GLN A 122 -5.41 4.68 -21.21
CA GLN A 122 -4.13 4.86 -20.56
C GLN A 122 -2.91 4.46 -21.43
N ILE A 123 -3.13 3.97 -22.65
CA ILE A 123 -2.09 3.55 -23.59
C ILE A 123 -2.20 4.40 -24.87
N ALA A 124 -1.09 5.01 -25.29
CA ALA A 124 -1.03 5.71 -26.57
C ALA A 124 -1.28 4.76 -27.75
N ASN A 125 -2.03 5.21 -28.76
CA ASN A 125 -2.39 4.42 -29.93
C ASN A 125 -1.19 4.00 -30.80
N CYS A 126 -0.03 4.62 -30.59
CA CYS A 126 1.21 4.27 -31.27
C CYS A 126 1.99 3.11 -30.62
N LEU A 127 1.46 2.46 -29.58
CA LEU A 127 2.07 1.29 -28.95
C LEU A 127 1.42 -0.03 -29.38
N GLU A 128 2.23 -1.04 -29.65
CA GLU A 128 1.79 -2.39 -30.02
C GLU A 128 2.52 -3.43 -29.16
N LEU A 129 1.79 -4.45 -28.70
CA LEU A 129 2.39 -5.63 -28.10
C LEU A 129 2.73 -6.63 -29.21
N ARG A 130 3.99 -7.07 -29.26
CA ARG A 130 4.48 -8.08 -30.20
C ARG A 130 5.15 -9.22 -29.44
N LYS A 131 5.40 -10.33 -30.13
CA LYS A 131 6.12 -11.49 -29.60
C LYS A 131 7.15 -11.98 -30.61
N ASN A 132 8.36 -12.26 -30.15
CA ASN A 132 9.40 -12.94 -30.94
C ASN A 132 10.22 -13.89 -30.05
N GLU A 133 11.13 -14.67 -30.67
CA GLU A 133 11.97 -15.63 -29.93
C GLU A 133 13.03 -14.94 -29.05
N GLU A 134 13.50 -13.76 -29.43
CA GLU A 134 14.57 -13.07 -28.68
C GLU A 134 14.06 -12.49 -27.35
N TYR A 135 13.01 -11.66 -27.42
CA TYR A 135 12.50 -10.89 -26.29
C TYR A 135 11.25 -11.48 -25.65
N GLY A 136 10.62 -12.49 -26.27
CA GLY A 136 9.29 -12.91 -25.89
C GLY A 136 8.28 -11.80 -26.17
N ARG A 137 7.33 -11.56 -25.25
CA ARG A 137 6.37 -10.44 -25.36
C ARG A 137 7.09 -9.12 -25.09
N HIS A 138 6.95 -8.16 -26.00
CA HIS A 138 7.59 -6.85 -25.91
C HIS A 138 6.71 -5.77 -26.54
N VAL A 139 6.86 -4.53 -26.08
CA VAL A 139 6.11 -3.39 -26.59
C VAL A 139 6.96 -2.67 -27.63
N VAL A 140 6.38 -2.40 -28.81
CA VAL A 140 7.00 -1.59 -29.86
C VAL A 140 6.19 -0.33 -30.12
N THR A 141 6.79 0.64 -30.80
CA THR A 141 6.09 1.81 -31.29
C THR A 141 6.00 1.85 -32.81
N THR A 142 4.88 2.35 -33.34
CA THR A 142 4.66 2.57 -34.78
C THR A 142 5.18 3.92 -35.26
N ARG A 143 5.78 4.73 -34.37
CA ARG A 143 6.32 6.05 -34.73
C ARG A 143 7.57 6.41 -33.94
N LYS A 144 8.25 7.48 -34.37
CA LYS A 144 9.37 8.05 -33.62
C LYS A 144 8.85 8.81 -32.40
N LEU A 145 9.37 8.47 -31.22
CA LEU A 145 9.12 9.16 -29.96
C LEU A 145 10.20 10.22 -29.70
N LYS A 146 9.86 11.26 -28.95
CA LYS A 146 10.77 12.28 -28.45
C LYS A 146 10.98 12.11 -26.95
N VAL A 147 12.13 12.59 -26.46
CA VAL A 147 12.40 12.65 -25.01
C VAL A 147 11.31 13.49 -24.35
N GLY A 148 10.67 12.92 -23.32
CA GLY A 148 9.58 13.54 -22.59
C GLY A 148 8.17 13.08 -23.01
N ASP A 149 8.03 12.32 -24.11
CA ASP A 149 6.73 11.79 -24.51
C ASP A 149 6.21 10.77 -23.48
N VAL A 150 4.97 10.96 -23.04
CA VAL A 150 4.22 10.03 -22.19
C VAL A 150 3.37 9.13 -23.10
N VAL A 151 3.71 7.84 -23.16
CA VAL A 151 3.06 6.87 -24.06
C VAL A 151 2.22 5.82 -23.33
N MET A 152 2.33 5.74 -22.01
CA MET A 152 1.57 4.83 -21.17
C MET A 152 1.52 5.38 -19.74
N ILE A 153 0.35 5.31 -19.12
CA ILE A 153 0.13 5.71 -17.73
C ILE A 153 -0.51 4.51 -17.02
N GLU A 154 0.19 3.88 -16.10
CA GLU A 154 -0.31 2.68 -15.44
C GLU A 154 -0.46 2.91 -13.94
N ARG A 155 -1.58 2.44 -13.37
CA ARG A 155 -1.75 2.36 -11.92
C ARG A 155 -1.24 0.99 -11.47
N PRO A 156 -0.40 0.92 -10.41
CA PRO A 156 0.11 -0.36 -9.93
C PRO A 156 -1.03 -1.26 -9.45
N PHE A 157 -1.01 -2.53 -9.83
CA PHE A 157 -1.95 -3.54 -9.33
C PHE A 157 -1.80 -3.76 -7.82
N VAL A 158 -0.54 -3.77 -7.34
CA VAL A 158 -0.21 -3.86 -5.91
C VAL A 158 0.83 -2.83 -5.54
N THR A 159 0.67 -2.27 -4.36
CA THR A 159 1.62 -1.36 -3.76
C THR A 159 1.89 -1.74 -2.31
N VAL A 160 3.14 -1.58 -1.88
CA VAL A 160 3.60 -1.81 -0.50
C VAL A 160 4.39 -0.58 -0.05
N LEU A 161 4.29 -0.23 1.22
CA LEU A 161 5.15 0.82 1.78
C LEU A 161 6.58 0.32 1.86
N LYS A 162 7.56 1.20 1.62
CA LYS A 162 8.94 0.91 2.04
C LYS A 162 9.04 1.00 3.55
N ASP A 163 9.94 0.21 4.11
CA ASP A 163 10.25 0.18 5.53
C ASP A 163 10.44 1.57 6.15
N SER A 164 11.16 2.44 5.45
CA SER A 164 11.45 3.82 5.87
C SER A 164 10.21 4.69 6.07
N PHE A 165 9.09 4.36 5.40
CA PHE A 165 7.82 5.07 5.47
C PHE A 165 6.83 4.47 6.48
N ARG A 166 7.18 3.34 7.12
CA ARG A 166 6.44 2.84 8.28
C ARG A 166 6.35 3.92 9.35
N TYR A 167 5.21 3.94 10.05
CA TYR A 167 4.91 4.90 11.10
C TYR A 167 4.84 6.37 10.63
N VAL A 168 4.84 6.61 9.31
CA VAL A 168 4.72 7.94 8.71
C VAL A 168 3.55 8.01 7.73
N ARG A 169 3.37 6.94 6.94
CA ARG A 169 2.30 6.82 5.94
C ARG A 169 1.27 5.78 6.35
N CYS A 170 0.04 5.97 5.89
CA CYS A 170 -1.01 4.95 6.00
C CYS A 170 -0.66 3.76 5.09
N ASP A 171 -0.79 2.53 5.59
CA ASP A 171 -0.48 1.32 4.81
C ASP A 171 -1.47 1.03 3.67
N PHE A 172 -2.63 1.69 3.69
CA PHE A 172 -3.66 1.55 2.65
C PHE A 172 -3.59 2.66 1.59
N CYS A 173 -3.82 3.92 2.00
CA CYS A 173 -3.91 5.04 1.05
C CYS A 173 -2.56 5.68 0.73
N HIS A 174 -1.49 5.31 1.45
CA HIS A 174 -0.13 5.83 1.29
C HIS A 174 0.06 7.34 1.54
N GLU A 175 -1.01 8.04 1.91
CA GLU A 175 -0.94 9.43 2.35
C GLU A 175 -0.05 9.57 3.58
N GLU A 176 0.75 10.64 3.57
CA GLU A 176 1.54 11.03 4.72
C GLU A 176 0.62 11.65 5.78
N ARG A 177 0.30 10.84 6.80
CA ARG A 177 -0.62 11.20 7.89
C ARG A 177 -0.03 10.83 9.26
N PRO A 178 1.25 11.17 9.55
CA PRO A 178 1.95 10.67 10.73
C PRO A 178 1.27 11.05 12.04
N PHE A 179 0.47 12.10 12.08
CA PHE A 179 -0.17 12.57 13.30
C PHE A 179 -1.51 11.90 13.62
N THR A 180 -2.08 11.11 12.72
CA THR A 180 -3.40 10.47 12.89
C THR A 180 -3.35 8.96 12.67
N LEU A 181 -2.16 8.37 12.53
CA LEU A 181 -2.03 6.93 12.38
C LEU A 181 -2.56 6.19 13.63
N ILE A 182 -3.36 5.17 13.39
CA ILE A 182 -3.83 4.16 14.35
C ILE A 182 -3.20 2.80 13.97
N PRO A 183 -2.85 1.95 14.95
CA PRO A 183 -2.19 0.69 14.67
C PRO A 183 -3.17 -0.39 14.21
N CYS A 184 -2.67 -1.39 13.49
CA CYS A 184 -3.32 -2.70 13.49
C CYS A 184 -3.23 -3.28 14.91
N GLU A 185 -4.29 -3.94 15.38
CA GLU A 185 -4.27 -4.63 16.68
C GLU A 185 -3.70 -6.05 16.60
N GLY A 186 -3.59 -6.62 15.40
CA GLY A 186 -3.04 -7.96 15.17
C GLY A 186 -1.54 -8.01 14.84
N CYS A 187 -0.93 -6.86 14.51
CA CYS A 187 0.51 -6.79 14.26
C CYS A 187 1.08 -5.41 14.61
N THR A 188 2.40 -5.35 14.68
CA THR A 188 3.17 -4.14 15.00
C THR A 188 3.71 -3.41 13.75
N MET A 189 3.34 -3.91 12.56
CA MET A 189 3.97 -3.53 11.29
C MET A 189 3.15 -2.54 10.47
N ALA A 190 1.82 -2.58 10.59
CA ALA A 190 0.91 -1.76 9.78
C ALA A 190 0.18 -0.72 10.64
N MET A 191 0.02 0.49 10.09
CA MET A 191 -0.79 1.55 10.66
C MET A 191 -1.64 2.23 9.58
N TYR A 192 -2.77 2.80 9.99
CA TYR A 192 -3.77 3.38 9.09
C TYR A 192 -4.16 4.77 9.54
N CYS A 193 -4.52 5.67 8.62
CA CYS A 193 -4.92 7.03 9.00
C CYS A 193 -6.36 7.14 9.51
N SER A 194 -7.14 6.06 9.41
CA SER A 194 -8.55 5.96 9.82
C SER A 194 -8.98 4.50 9.94
N GLU A 195 -10.06 4.26 10.67
CA GLU A 195 -10.74 2.96 10.73
C GLU A 195 -11.22 2.50 9.35
N GLU A 196 -11.61 3.43 8.47
CA GLU A 196 -12.01 3.12 7.09
C GLU A 196 -10.83 2.54 6.30
N CYS A 197 -9.65 3.15 6.36
CA CYS A 197 -8.45 2.63 5.71
C CYS A 197 -8.01 1.29 6.29
N LEU A 198 -8.12 1.11 7.61
CA LEU A 198 -7.85 -0.16 8.28
C LEU A 198 -8.79 -1.25 7.76
N SER A 199 -10.10 -0.99 7.75
CA SER A 199 -11.11 -1.94 7.28
C SER A 199 -10.93 -2.31 5.82
N LYS A 200 -10.68 -1.32 4.94
CA LYS A 200 -10.40 -1.56 3.53
C LYS A 200 -9.15 -2.40 3.33
N ALA A 201 -8.06 -2.12 4.05
CA ALA A 201 -6.86 -2.94 3.99
C ALA A 201 -7.12 -4.37 4.49
N TYR A 202 -7.80 -4.52 5.63
CA TYR A 202 -8.13 -5.82 6.22
C TYR A 202 -8.91 -6.70 5.24
N ASN A 203 -9.97 -6.14 4.64
CA ASN A 203 -10.82 -6.87 3.70
C ASN A 203 -10.13 -7.19 2.38
N ASN A 204 -9.20 -6.34 1.91
CA ASN A 204 -8.56 -6.51 0.61
C ASN A 204 -7.29 -7.38 0.67
N TYR A 205 -6.50 -7.29 1.74
CA TYR A 205 -5.23 -8.01 1.81
C TYR A 205 -4.70 -8.29 3.22
N HIS A 206 -4.86 -7.35 4.14
CA HIS A 206 -4.08 -7.35 5.38
C HIS A 206 -4.38 -8.57 6.27
N ARG A 207 -5.60 -9.09 6.26
CA ARG A 207 -5.96 -10.32 7.00
C ARG A 207 -5.11 -11.54 6.63
N TYR A 208 -4.62 -11.59 5.38
CA TYR A 208 -3.80 -12.70 4.85
C TYR A 208 -2.30 -12.48 4.98
N GLU A 209 -1.85 -11.27 5.36
CA GLU A 209 -0.42 -10.97 5.55
C GLU A 209 -0.08 -10.52 6.99
N CYS A 210 -1.07 -10.19 7.82
CA CYS A 210 -0.89 -9.57 9.15
C CYS A 210 0.11 -10.35 10.03
N GLY A 211 -0.07 -11.67 10.14
CA GLY A 211 0.80 -12.57 10.92
C GLY A 211 2.17 -12.84 10.30
N LEU A 212 2.42 -12.34 9.09
CA LEU A 212 3.62 -12.59 8.29
C LEU A 212 4.48 -11.35 8.12
N LEU A 213 3.91 -10.14 8.26
CA LEU A 213 4.59 -8.89 7.89
C LEU A 213 5.96 -8.73 8.55
N ARG A 214 6.11 -9.14 9.82
CA ARG A 214 7.41 -9.04 10.51
C ARG A 214 8.47 -9.89 9.83
N ASP A 215 8.19 -11.18 9.59
CA ASP A 215 9.12 -12.09 8.93
C ASP A 215 9.37 -11.65 7.48
N LEU A 216 8.33 -11.18 6.78
CA LEU A 216 8.42 -10.66 5.42
C LEU A 216 9.36 -9.46 5.28
N TRP A 217 9.58 -8.68 6.35
CA TRP A 217 10.50 -7.54 6.36
C TRP A 217 11.89 -7.88 6.92
N GLU A 218 11.96 -8.72 7.95
CA GLU A 218 13.20 -9.01 8.68
C GLU A 218 13.98 -10.19 8.09
N VAL A 219 13.26 -11.19 7.57
CA VAL A 219 13.85 -12.44 7.02
C VAL A 219 13.87 -12.40 5.50
N PHE A 220 12.79 -11.87 4.92
CA PHE A 220 12.61 -11.80 3.49
C PHE A 220 12.82 -10.38 2.96
N GLU A 221 13.15 -10.28 1.67
CA GLU A 221 13.17 -8.99 0.98
C GLU A 221 11.76 -8.59 0.49
N THR A 222 11.67 -7.47 -0.23
CA THR A 222 10.39 -6.95 -0.74
C THR A 222 9.65 -7.88 -1.71
N VAL A 223 10.32 -8.85 -2.36
CA VAL A 223 9.65 -9.76 -3.34
C VAL A 223 8.55 -10.60 -2.67
N PRO A 224 8.85 -11.41 -1.63
CA PRO A 224 7.83 -12.12 -0.87
C PRO A 224 6.65 -11.27 -0.41
N LEU A 225 6.92 -10.08 0.13
CA LEU A 225 5.86 -9.20 0.62
C LEU A 225 4.87 -8.82 -0.50
N ILE A 226 5.37 -8.37 -1.64
CA ILE A 226 4.52 -8.03 -2.79
C ILE A 226 3.78 -9.28 -3.30
N ALA A 227 4.45 -10.43 -3.34
CA ALA A 227 3.84 -11.68 -3.82
C ALA A 227 2.67 -12.12 -2.92
N ILE A 228 2.85 -12.13 -1.60
CA ILE A 228 1.77 -12.45 -0.64
C ILE A 228 0.63 -11.43 -0.76
N ARG A 229 0.93 -10.13 -0.87
CA ARG A 229 -0.11 -9.11 -1.04
C ARG A 229 -0.87 -9.27 -2.38
N MET A 230 -0.19 -9.67 -3.45
CA MET A 230 -0.83 -10.01 -4.73
C MET A 230 -1.77 -11.22 -4.60
N ILE A 231 -1.38 -12.26 -3.88
CA ILE A 231 -2.23 -13.43 -3.61
C ILE A 231 -3.45 -13.02 -2.78
N ALA A 232 -3.24 -12.21 -1.74
CA ALA A 232 -4.30 -11.73 -0.87
C ALA A 232 -5.35 -10.92 -1.65
N ILE A 233 -4.91 -10.00 -2.52
CA ILE A 233 -5.81 -9.22 -3.40
C ILE A 233 -6.50 -10.13 -4.42
N ALA A 234 -5.81 -11.14 -4.96
CA ALA A 234 -6.41 -12.11 -5.85
C ALA A 234 -7.55 -12.85 -5.14
N ILE A 235 -7.30 -13.42 -3.96
CA ILE A 235 -8.31 -14.12 -3.17
C ILE A 235 -9.51 -13.20 -2.85
N ALA A 236 -9.26 -11.95 -2.46
CA ALA A 236 -10.32 -10.97 -2.22
C ALA A 236 -11.14 -10.65 -3.49
N THR A 237 -10.52 -10.67 -4.68
CA THR A 237 -11.19 -10.44 -5.98
C THR A 237 -12.17 -11.57 -6.33
N PHE A 238 -11.96 -12.77 -5.79
CA PHE A 238 -12.86 -13.92 -5.91
C PHE A 238 -13.61 -14.16 -4.60
N ASP A 239 -14.17 -13.09 -4.02
CA ASP A 239 -15.04 -13.12 -2.83
C ASP A 239 -14.44 -13.80 -1.60
N ASN A 240 -13.12 -13.66 -1.41
CA ASN A 240 -12.36 -14.34 -0.35
C ASN A 240 -12.42 -15.88 -0.43
N ASN A 241 -12.57 -16.42 -1.65
CA ASN A 241 -12.66 -17.86 -1.90
C ASN A 241 -11.46 -18.36 -2.74
N PRO A 242 -10.46 -19.00 -2.10
CA PRO A 242 -9.32 -19.58 -2.80
C PRO A 242 -9.68 -20.66 -3.83
N GLU A 243 -10.77 -21.41 -3.63
CA GLU A 243 -11.23 -22.43 -4.57
C GLU A 243 -11.82 -21.79 -5.84
N ALA A 244 -12.60 -20.71 -5.69
CA ALA A 244 -13.11 -19.96 -6.84
C ALA A 244 -11.98 -19.34 -7.67
N LEU A 245 -10.95 -18.80 -7.01
CA LEU A 245 -9.74 -18.32 -7.68
C LEU A 245 -9.03 -19.45 -8.43
N LYS A 246 -8.91 -20.63 -7.80
CA LYS A 246 -8.29 -21.81 -8.42
C LYS A 246 -9.08 -22.26 -9.65
N ASP A 247 -10.38 -22.45 -9.53
CA ASP A 247 -11.25 -22.90 -10.63
C ASP A 247 -11.22 -21.92 -11.81
N HIS A 248 -11.20 -20.62 -11.52
CA HIS A 248 -11.03 -19.58 -12.54
C HIS A 248 -9.70 -19.72 -13.28
N LEU A 249 -8.59 -19.90 -12.55
CA LEU A 249 -7.27 -20.05 -13.16
C LEU A 249 -7.11 -21.37 -13.93
N ASP A 250 -7.72 -22.46 -13.47
CA ASP A 250 -7.73 -23.74 -14.20
C ASP A 250 -8.50 -23.64 -15.53
N ALA A 251 -9.53 -22.79 -15.58
CA ALA A 251 -10.31 -22.52 -16.79
C ALA A 251 -9.72 -21.42 -17.69
N LEU A 252 -8.74 -20.64 -17.20
CA LEU A 252 -8.20 -19.49 -17.91
C LEU A 252 -7.27 -19.92 -19.05
N ASP A 253 -7.64 -19.62 -20.29
CA ASP A 253 -6.71 -19.69 -21.41
C ASP A 253 -5.75 -18.49 -21.36
N GLU A 254 -4.61 -18.67 -20.68
CA GLU A 254 -3.57 -17.65 -20.55
C GLU A 254 -3.10 -17.08 -21.90
N SER A 255 -3.21 -17.84 -23.00
CA SER A 255 -2.77 -17.41 -24.33
C SER A 255 -3.66 -16.32 -24.95
N ASN A 256 -4.92 -16.23 -24.50
CA ASN A 256 -5.88 -15.22 -24.94
C ASN A 256 -5.87 -13.95 -24.07
N VAL A 257 -5.15 -13.96 -22.94
CA VAL A 257 -5.08 -12.79 -22.05
C VAL A 257 -4.08 -11.78 -22.58
N ASN A 258 -4.57 -10.60 -22.95
CA ASN A 258 -3.73 -9.53 -23.50
C ASN A 258 -4.22 -8.14 -23.07
N GLY A 259 -3.44 -7.49 -22.20
CA GLY A 259 -3.72 -6.14 -21.71
C GLY A 259 -3.71 -5.03 -22.78
N PHE A 260 -3.18 -5.27 -23.98
CA PHE A 260 -3.23 -4.30 -25.08
C PHE A 260 -4.49 -4.39 -25.94
N THR A 261 -5.25 -5.49 -25.83
CA THR A 261 -6.49 -5.73 -26.60
C THR A 261 -7.73 -5.80 -25.71
N MET A 262 -7.58 -5.95 -24.39
CA MET A 262 -8.66 -5.84 -23.42
C MET A 262 -9.36 -4.48 -23.49
N ASP A 263 -10.68 -4.44 -23.27
CA ASP A 263 -11.45 -3.19 -23.15
C ASP A 263 -11.40 -2.68 -21.70
N TRP A 264 -10.41 -1.83 -21.41
CA TRP A 264 -10.18 -1.24 -20.09
C TRP A 264 -11.31 -0.32 -19.63
N ASN A 265 -12.17 0.15 -20.54
CA ASN A 265 -13.34 0.93 -20.16
C ASN A 265 -14.41 0.07 -19.46
N LYS A 266 -14.33 -1.26 -19.61
CA LYS A 266 -15.30 -2.22 -19.07
C LYS A 266 -14.66 -3.33 -18.24
N ALA A 267 -13.32 -3.33 -18.13
CA ALA A 267 -12.58 -4.36 -17.43
C ALA A 267 -12.99 -4.46 -15.96
N THR A 268 -13.32 -5.67 -15.54
CA THR A 268 -13.56 -5.99 -14.13
C THR A 268 -12.24 -6.16 -13.39
N GLN A 269 -12.30 -6.26 -12.05
CA GLN A 269 -11.09 -6.58 -11.27
C GLN A 269 -10.52 -7.97 -11.61
N GLN A 270 -11.37 -8.92 -12.01
CA GLN A 270 -10.93 -10.24 -12.48
C GLN A 270 -10.20 -10.15 -13.82
N ASP A 271 -10.69 -9.32 -14.75
CA ASP A 271 -10.02 -9.09 -16.03
C ASP A 271 -8.64 -8.46 -15.83
N ILE A 272 -8.56 -7.43 -14.99
CA ILE A 272 -7.29 -6.79 -14.62
C ILE A 272 -6.35 -7.80 -13.96
N PHE A 273 -6.85 -8.59 -13.00
CA PHE A 273 -6.09 -9.65 -12.36
C PHE A 273 -5.51 -10.65 -13.36
N ASN A 274 -6.28 -11.09 -14.36
CA ASN A 274 -5.81 -12.01 -15.39
C ASN A 274 -4.61 -11.44 -16.14
N THR A 275 -4.66 -10.15 -16.52
CA THR A 275 -3.53 -9.50 -17.22
C THR A 275 -2.24 -9.51 -16.40
N VAL A 276 -2.35 -9.44 -15.07
CA VAL A 276 -1.22 -9.49 -14.14
C VAL A 276 -0.74 -10.92 -13.93
N HIS A 277 -1.66 -11.87 -13.77
CA HIS A 277 -1.36 -13.29 -13.58
C HIS A 277 -0.49 -13.85 -14.72
N VAL A 278 -0.79 -13.43 -15.96
CA VAL A 278 -0.05 -13.90 -17.14
C VAL A 278 1.25 -13.15 -17.37
N LEU A 279 1.72 -12.23 -16.52
CA LEU A 279 2.99 -11.49 -16.71
C LEU A 279 4.25 -12.35 -16.56
N THR A 280 4.10 -13.61 -16.14
CA THR A 280 5.21 -14.55 -16.06
C THR A 280 5.75 -14.84 -17.46
N THR A 281 6.96 -14.38 -17.77
CA THR A 281 7.64 -14.70 -19.04
C THR A 281 8.97 -15.39 -18.79
N ASN A 282 9.38 -16.21 -19.76
CA ASN A 282 10.73 -16.77 -19.87
C ASN A 282 11.17 -17.58 -18.63
N GLN A 283 10.25 -18.31 -17.98
CA GLN A 283 10.57 -19.17 -16.82
C GLN A 283 11.63 -20.20 -17.18
N GLU A 284 11.54 -20.76 -18.39
CA GLU A 284 12.45 -21.75 -18.95
C GLU A 284 13.88 -21.22 -19.14
N ARG A 285 14.06 -19.89 -19.18
CA ARG A 285 15.37 -19.25 -19.32
C ARG A 285 16.00 -18.88 -17.98
N ARG A 286 15.32 -19.11 -16.85
CA ARG A 286 15.83 -18.73 -15.53
C ARG A 286 16.96 -19.67 -15.11
N HIS A 287 18.02 -19.09 -14.57
CA HIS A 287 19.14 -19.87 -14.04
C HIS A 287 18.68 -20.73 -12.85
N SER A 288 19.12 -21.99 -12.83
CA SER A 288 18.67 -23.01 -11.87
C SER A 288 18.83 -22.58 -10.41
N MET A 289 19.91 -21.87 -10.08
CA MET A 289 20.14 -21.32 -8.74
C MET A 289 19.01 -20.37 -8.28
N PHE A 290 18.52 -19.49 -9.17
CA PHE A 290 17.41 -18.59 -8.82
C PHE A 290 16.11 -19.36 -8.63
N VAL A 291 15.85 -20.36 -9.48
CA VAL A 291 14.68 -21.23 -9.36
C VAL A 291 14.71 -21.97 -8.02
N ALA A 292 15.84 -22.56 -7.64
CA ALA A 292 16.00 -23.25 -6.37
C ALA A 292 15.77 -22.30 -5.18
N MET A 293 16.31 -21.08 -5.22
CA MET A 293 16.08 -20.07 -4.18
C MET A 293 14.61 -19.67 -4.06
N PHE A 294 13.90 -19.50 -5.19
CA PHE A 294 12.46 -19.22 -5.17
C PHE A 294 11.64 -20.38 -4.60
N ILE A 295 11.96 -21.62 -4.95
CA ILE A 295 11.29 -22.80 -4.39
C ILE A 295 11.50 -22.88 -2.88
N PHE A 296 12.74 -22.67 -2.41
CA PHE A 296 13.07 -22.66 -0.99
C PHE A 296 12.26 -21.59 -0.23
N ASN A 297 12.29 -20.34 -0.70
CA ASN A 297 11.53 -19.26 -0.09
C ASN A 297 10.01 -19.51 -0.17
N ALA A 298 9.49 -19.98 -1.29
CA ALA A 298 8.08 -20.29 -1.44
C ALA A 298 7.62 -21.39 -0.48
N THR A 299 8.48 -22.37 -0.21
CA THR A 299 8.19 -23.45 0.75
C THR A 299 8.09 -22.92 2.18
N ILE A 300 9.03 -22.07 2.60
CA ILE A 300 8.99 -21.46 3.93
C ILE A 300 7.77 -20.53 4.06
N LEU A 301 7.53 -19.68 3.05
CA LEU A 301 6.39 -18.77 3.05
C LEU A 301 5.06 -19.53 3.09
N HIS A 302 4.95 -20.63 2.34
CA HIS A 302 3.77 -21.47 2.37
C HIS A 302 3.51 -22.02 3.77
N THR A 303 4.52 -22.57 4.45
CA THR A 303 4.41 -22.99 5.85
C THR A 303 3.96 -21.85 6.77
N LEU A 304 4.58 -20.68 6.66
CA LEU A 304 4.21 -19.52 7.48
C LEU A 304 2.76 -19.05 7.23
N VAL A 305 2.32 -19.03 5.97
CA VAL A 305 0.94 -18.69 5.60
C VAL A 305 -0.05 -19.65 6.24
N LEU A 306 0.24 -20.96 6.20
CA LEU A 306 -0.63 -21.96 6.83
C LEU A 306 -0.68 -21.80 8.36
N GLU A 307 0.47 -21.56 9.00
CA GLU A 307 0.54 -21.47 10.47
C GLU A 307 -0.03 -20.17 11.04
N ARG A 308 0.06 -19.05 10.32
CA ARG A 308 -0.13 -17.70 10.89
C ARG A 308 -1.25 -16.90 10.25
N THR A 309 -2.00 -17.49 9.33
CA THR A 309 -3.11 -16.81 8.65
C THR A 309 -4.34 -17.71 8.62
N GLU A 310 -5.49 -17.09 8.37
CA GLU A 310 -6.75 -17.80 8.19
C GLU A 310 -6.79 -18.70 6.94
N LEU A 311 -5.81 -18.63 6.04
CA LEU A 311 -5.69 -19.57 4.91
C LEU A 311 -5.26 -20.97 5.35
N GLY A 312 -4.65 -21.12 6.53
CA GLY A 312 -4.24 -22.42 7.07
C GLY A 312 -5.36 -23.44 7.12
N PRO A 313 -6.41 -23.20 7.94
CA PRO A 313 -7.53 -24.12 8.05
C PRO A 313 -8.23 -24.39 6.70
N VAL A 314 -8.33 -23.38 5.82
CA VAL A 314 -8.94 -23.51 4.49
C VAL A 314 -8.13 -24.48 3.61
N CYS A 315 -6.81 -24.35 3.62
CA CYS A 315 -5.91 -25.19 2.82
C CYS A 315 -5.74 -26.58 3.43
N GLU A 316 -5.74 -26.73 4.75
CA GLU A 316 -5.67 -28.04 5.42
C GLU A 316 -6.90 -28.90 5.12
N ALA A 317 -8.07 -28.28 4.97
CA ALA A 317 -9.29 -28.98 4.61
C ALA A 317 -9.31 -29.49 3.16
N ASN A 318 -8.51 -28.91 2.26
CA ASN A 318 -8.48 -29.24 0.84
C ASN A 318 -7.04 -29.34 0.28
N PRO A 319 -6.50 -30.55 0.08
CA PRO A 319 -5.15 -30.75 -0.46
C PRO A 319 -4.89 -30.09 -1.82
N ALA A 320 -5.93 -29.93 -2.66
CA ALA A 320 -5.80 -29.26 -3.94
C ALA A 320 -5.58 -27.75 -3.76
N THR A 321 -6.32 -27.12 -2.84
CA THR A 321 -6.16 -25.70 -2.47
C THR A 321 -4.81 -25.44 -1.80
N ASN A 322 -4.34 -26.37 -0.98
CA ASN A 322 -3.02 -26.32 -0.33
C ASN A 322 -1.89 -26.28 -1.37
N LYS A 323 -1.85 -27.26 -2.28
CA LYS A 323 -0.87 -27.29 -3.37
C LYS A 323 -0.96 -26.05 -4.25
N PHE A 324 -2.19 -25.64 -4.59
CA PHE A 324 -2.44 -24.45 -5.39
C PHE A 324 -1.86 -23.18 -4.76
N LEU A 325 -2.00 -23.00 -3.44
CA LEU A 325 -1.42 -21.86 -2.73
C LEU A 325 0.11 -21.85 -2.84
N GLN A 326 0.77 -23.00 -2.66
CA GLN A 326 2.22 -23.10 -2.82
C GLN A 326 2.67 -22.73 -4.25
N ASP A 327 1.95 -23.22 -5.26
CA ASP A 327 2.21 -22.93 -6.67
C ASP A 327 2.01 -21.43 -6.97
N LEU A 328 0.98 -20.80 -6.39
CA LEU A 328 0.76 -19.35 -6.49
C LEU A 328 1.88 -18.53 -5.85
N ILE A 329 2.34 -18.89 -4.65
CA ILE A 329 3.46 -18.21 -3.98
C ILE A 329 4.70 -18.22 -4.88
N LEU A 330 5.06 -19.40 -5.40
CA LEU A 330 6.20 -19.55 -6.30
C LEU A 330 6.01 -18.70 -7.57
N ARG A 331 4.85 -18.78 -8.20
CA ARG A 331 4.53 -18.02 -9.42
C ARG A 331 4.63 -16.51 -9.17
N TYR A 332 4.05 -15.99 -8.09
CA TYR A 332 3.99 -14.54 -7.87
C TYR A 332 5.32 -13.95 -7.40
N MET A 333 6.13 -14.71 -6.67
CA MET A 333 7.52 -14.31 -6.44
C MET A 333 8.28 -14.15 -7.76
N GLN A 334 8.03 -15.04 -8.73
CA GLN A 334 8.65 -14.95 -10.04
C GLN A 334 8.13 -13.77 -10.89
N ILE A 335 6.83 -13.47 -10.85
CA ILE A 335 6.23 -12.29 -11.50
C ILE A 335 6.82 -11.01 -10.94
N VAL A 336 6.78 -10.86 -9.61
CA VAL A 336 7.23 -9.67 -8.90
C VAL A 336 8.69 -9.37 -9.19
N ASN A 337 9.55 -10.40 -9.23
CA ASN A 337 10.97 -10.22 -9.48
C ASN A 337 11.28 -9.49 -10.80
N CYS A 338 10.43 -9.67 -11.83
CA CYS A 338 10.63 -9.09 -13.16
C CYS A 338 9.78 -7.82 -13.41
N ASN A 339 8.67 -7.65 -12.69
CA ASN A 339 7.67 -6.63 -12.99
C ASN A 339 7.52 -5.54 -11.91
N ARG A 340 8.26 -5.63 -10.80
CA ARG A 340 8.22 -4.59 -9.75
C ARG A 340 9.02 -3.35 -10.16
N LYS A 341 8.54 -2.19 -9.72
CA LYS A 341 9.29 -0.93 -9.71
C LYS A 341 9.80 -0.66 -8.29
N LEU A 342 11.09 -0.35 -8.14
CA LEU A 342 11.74 -0.08 -6.84
C LEU A 342 11.47 1.33 -6.32
#